data_AF-A0A2H1JXY4-F1
#
_entry.id   AF-A0A2H1JXY4-F1
#
_cell.length_a   1.000
_cell.length_b   1.000
_cell.length_c   1.000
_cell.angle_alpha   90.00
_cell.angle_beta   90.00
_cell.angle_gamma   90.00
#
_symmetry.space_group_name_H-M   'P 1'
#
loop_
_entity.id
_entity.type
_entity.pdbx_description
1 polymer ?
#
loop_
_entity_poly.entity_id
_entity_poly.type
_entity_poly.pdbx_seq_one_letter_code
_entity_poly.pdbx_strand_id
1 'polypeptide(L)'
;MILSKPEEAGALDESYELAREVGAELIIANAPDADRFSAAISDSALAADYSQLSGDEAGPLLGEDITSRQTGAPDGSVFTNSIVSSRGLAAAARAHDIRAFNPLTGFKWISRVPGLPFGFEEALSYCVDPTVVRDKDGNFSTAPPELPPRGRLTHRRSDDPSVRESADHADRFICRRSPAIA
;
A
#
# COMPACT_ATOMS: atom_id res chain seq x y z
N MET A 1 9.49 11.53 25.63
CA MET A 1 9.15 11.80 24.23
C MET A 1 8.17 10.71 23.82
N ILE A 2 6.90 11.03 23.64
CA ILE A 2 5.94 10.08 23.07
C ILE A 2 6.23 10.09 21.57
N LEU A 3 6.69 8.96 21.03
CA LEU A 3 6.89 8.82 19.59
C LEU A 3 5.51 8.64 18.97
N SER A 4 5.08 9.64 18.21
CA SER A 4 3.77 9.69 17.55
C SER A 4 3.60 8.51 16.60
N LYS A 5 2.38 8.02 16.46
CA LYS A 5 2.08 7.02 15.42
C LYS A 5 2.01 7.69 14.05
N PRO A 6 2.44 7.03 12.96
CA PRO A 6 2.53 7.66 11.64
C PRO A 6 1.17 8.11 11.06
N GLU A 7 0.05 7.58 11.56
CA GLU A 7 -1.31 8.05 11.25
C GLU A 7 -1.73 9.37 11.94
N GLU A 8 -0.98 9.82 12.94
CA GLU A 8 -1.36 10.99 13.74
C GLU A 8 -1.04 12.30 12.99
N ALA A 9 -1.91 13.30 13.16
CA ALA A 9 -1.68 14.62 12.59
C ALA A 9 -0.35 15.19 13.10
N GLY A 10 0.50 15.63 12.16
CA GLY A 10 1.84 16.16 12.44
C GLY A 10 2.95 15.09 12.53
N ALA A 11 2.63 13.80 12.48
CA ALA A 11 3.65 12.73 12.57
C ALA A 11 4.61 12.70 11.38
N LEU A 12 4.21 13.24 10.23
CA LEU A 12 5.01 13.28 9.00
C LEU A 12 5.62 14.66 8.70
N ASP A 13 5.47 15.66 9.58
CA ASP A 13 5.88 17.04 9.27
C ASP A 13 7.38 17.16 8.93
N GLU A 14 8.24 16.58 9.78
CA GLU A 14 9.69 16.52 9.52
C GLU A 14 10.02 15.74 8.23
N SER A 15 9.22 14.70 7.92
CA SER A 15 9.39 13.93 6.68
C SER A 15 9.02 14.75 5.45
N TYR A 16 7.98 15.58 5.53
CA TYR A 16 7.60 16.50 4.45
C TYR A 16 8.65 17.58 4.21
N GLU A 17 9.22 18.14 5.28
CA GLU A 17 10.31 19.12 5.17
C GLU A 17 11.52 18.52 4.44
N LEU A 18 12.00 17.36 4.91
CA LEU A 18 13.12 16.66 4.28
C LEU A 18 12.81 16.29 2.83
N ALA A 19 11.60 15.80 2.55
CA ALA A 19 11.19 15.45 1.20
C ALA A 19 11.21 16.65 0.24
N ARG A 20 10.82 17.84 0.70
CA ARG A 20 10.95 19.09 -0.09
C ARG A 20 12.40 19.45 -0.34
N GLU A 21 13.27 19.32 0.66
CA GLU A 21 14.70 19.65 0.53
C GLU A 21 15.41 18.77 -0.49
N VAL A 22 15.08 17.47 -0.52
CA VAL A 22 15.74 16.50 -1.41
C VAL A 22 14.96 16.23 -2.71
N GLY A 23 13.75 16.79 -2.84
CA GLY A 23 12.86 16.56 -3.99
C GLY A 23 12.36 15.11 -4.09
N ALA A 24 12.00 14.49 -2.96
CA ALA A 24 11.50 13.11 -2.93
C ALA A 24 10.05 13.01 -3.45
N GLU A 25 9.74 12.00 -4.26
CA GLU A 25 8.37 11.77 -4.75
C GLU A 25 7.54 10.89 -3.79
N LEU A 26 8.20 10.19 -2.86
CA LEU A 26 7.62 9.23 -1.93
C LEU A 26 8.27 9.35 -0.55
N ILE A 27 7.42 9.39 0.46
CA ILE A 27 7.79 9.31 1.88
C ILE A 27 7.27 7.99 2.41
N ILE A 28 8.09 7.30 3.22
CA ILE A 28 7.70 6.13 4.00
C ILE A 28 8.17 6.39 5.43
N ALA A 29 7.27 6.29 6.40
CA ALA A 29 7.58 6.43 7.81
C ALA A 29 7.02 5.25 8.60
N ASN A 30 7.88 4.62 9.40
CA ASN A 30 7.51 3.49 10.23
C ASN A 30 7.05 3.93 11.63
N ALA A 31 6.11 3.16 12.19
CA ALA A 31 5.83 3.26 13.61
C ALA A 31 7.07 2.82 14.44
N PRO A 32 7.20 3.27 15.71
CA PRO A 32 8.38 2.99 16.53
C PRO A 32 8.66 1.50 16.79
N ASP A 33 7.63 0.65 16.75
CA ASP A 33 7.72 -0.80 16.87
C ASP A 33 7.85 -1.52 15.51
N ALA A 34 7.92 -0.75 14.42
CA ALA A 34 8.00 -1.21 13.04
C ALA A 34 6.84 -2.12 12.60
N ASP A 35 5.71 -2.13 13.31
CA ASP A 35 4.54 -2.97 12.96
C ASP A 35 3.67 -2.32 11.86
N ARG A 36 3.80 -0.99 11.69
CA ARG A 36 3.06 -0.19 10.71
C ARG A 36 4.00 0.73 9.94
N PHE A 37 3.50 1.22 8.82
CA PHE A 37 4.07 2.37 8.14
C PHE A 37 2.98 3.25 7.55
N SER A 38 3.28 4.53 7.37
CA SER A 38 2.52 5.42 6.49
C SER A 38 3.35 5.79 5.28
N ALA A 39 2.67 6.00 4.16
CA ALA A 39 3.26 6.52 2.95
C ALA A 39 2.59 7.85 2.57
N ALA A 40 3.38 8.76 1.99
CA ALA A 40 2.87 9.96 1.38
C ALA A 40 3.53 10.20 0.03
N ILE A 41 2.76 10.69 -0.94
CA ILE A 41 3.23 10.94 -2.30
C ILE A 41 3.20 12.42 -2.60
N SER A 42 4.13 12.88 -3.44
CA SER A 42 4.09 14.25 -3.95
C SER A 42 2.84 14.42 -4.82
N ASP A 43 2.02 15.44 -4.53
CA ASP A 43 0.90 15.85 -5.37
C ASP A 43 1.01 17.34 -5.69
N SER A 44 1.51 17.62 -6.90
CA SER A 44 1.64 18.98 -7.43
C SER A 44 0.33 19.76 -7.54
N ALA A 45 -0.82 19.09 -7.44
CA ALA A 45 -2.13 19.73 -7.44
C ALA A 45 -2.59 20.19 -6.05
N LEU A 46 -1.88 19.80 -4.97
CA LEU A 46 -2.21 20.17 -3.60
C LEU A 46 -1.37 21.36 -3.14
N ALA A 47 -1.99 22.23 -2.33
CA ALA A 47 -1.29 23.36 -1.70
C ALA A 47 -0.22 22.90 -0.68
N ALA A 48 -0.32 21.66 -0.18
CA ALA A 48 0.60 21.07 0.79
C ALA A 48 1.77 20.29 0.15
N ASP A 49 1.85 20.21 -1.18
CA ASP A 49 2.82 19.46 -2.00
C ASP A 49 2.83 17.93 -1.83
N TYR A 50 2.35 17.40 -0.71
CA TYR A 50 2.29 15.97 -0.42
C TYR A 50 0.91 15.55 0.12
N SER A 51 0.51 14.33 -0.21
CA SER A 51 -0.70 13.68 0.32
C SER A 51 -0.32 12.38 1.01
N GLN A 52 -0.68 12.26 2.29
CA GLN A 52 -0.62 10.99 3.01
C GLN A 52 -1.66 10.03 2.44
N LEU A 53 -1.26 8.79 2.20
CA LEU A 53 -2.15 7.73 1.79
C LEU A 53 -2.82 7.11 3.02
N SER A 54 -4.14 6.94 2.95
CA SER A 54 -4.88 6.09 3.88
C SER A 54 -4.48 4.62 3.71
N GLY A 55 -4.76 3.78 4.72
CA GLY A 55 -4.50 2.34 4.59
C GLY A 55 -5.32 1.68 3.48
N ASP A 56 -6.49 2.23 3.19
CA ASP A 56 -7.37 1.78 2.12
C ASP A 56 -6.90 2.18 0.71
N GLU A 57 -5.99 3.15 0.59
CA GLU A 57 -5.29 3.50 -0.65
C GLU A 57 -3.97 2.73 -0.78
N ALA A 58 -3.16 2.71 0.29
CA ALA A 58 -1.86 2.04 0.28
C ALA A 58 -2.00 0.51 0.21
N GLY A 59 -2.98 -0.09 0.90
CA GLY A 59 -3.18 -1.53 0.97
C GLY A 59 -3.36 -2.20 -0.40
N PRO A 60 -4.31 -1.75 -1.24
CA PRO A 60 -4.48 -2.27 -2.59
C PRO A 60 -3.24 -2.09 -3.48
N LEU A 61 -2.54 -0.95 -3.38
CA LEU A 61 -1.32 -0.70 -4.15
C LEU A 61 -0.19 -1.68 -3.79
N LEU A 62 0.00 -1.96 -2.50
CA LEU A 62 0.95 -2.97 -2.03
C LEU A 62 0.56 -4.38 -2.49
N GLY A 63 -0.74 -4.71 -2.42
CA GLY A 63 -1.25 -6.00 -2.87
C GLY A 63 -1.00 -6.23 -4.36
N GLU A 64 -1.23 -5.21 -5.18
CA GLU A 64 -0.93 -5.25 -6.62
C GLU A 64 0.57 -5.43 -6.89
N ASP A 65 1.41 -4.65 -6.22
CA ASP A 65 2.87 -4.72 -6.38
C ASP A 65 3.42 -6.11 -5.98
N ILE A 66 3.01 -6.63 -4.82
CA ILE A 66 3.39 -7.99 -4.36
C ILE A 66 2.95 -9.04 -5.38
N THR A 67 1.74 -8.93 -5.92
CA THR A 67 1.24 -9.88 -6.92
C THR A 67 2.04 -9.81 -8.21
N SER A 68 2.34 -8.59 -8.69
CA SER A 68 3.08 -8.36 -9.93
C SER A 68 4.51 -8.92 -9.88
N ARG A 69 5.11 -8.95 -8.69
CA ARG A 69 6.46 -9.48 -8.45
C ARG A 69 6.50 -10.99 -8.28
N GLN A 70 5.38 -11.63 -7.94
CA GLN A 70 5.28 -13.08 -7.87
C GLN A 70 4.97 -13.64 -9.27
N THR A 71 5.71 -14.67 -9.71
CA THR A 71 5.39 -15.39 -10.95
C THR A 71 4.17 -16.28 -10.72
N GLY A 72 2.99 -15.67 -10.67
CA GLY A 72 1.74 -16.29 -10.25
C GLY A 72 1.67 -16.49 -8.74
N ALA A 73 0.50 -16.25 -8.17
CA ALA A 73 0.23 -16.62 -6.78
C ALA A 73 0.08 -18.15 -6.68
N PRO A 74 0.61 -18.80 -5.64
CA PRO A 74 0.41 -20.24 -5.43
C PRO A 74 -1.07 -20.64 -5.45
N ASP A 75 -1.34 -21.86 -5.91
CA ASP A 75 -2.69 -22.42 -5.89
C ASP A 75 -3.29 -22.34 -4.47
N GLY A 76 -4.49 -21.78 -4.39
CA GLY A 76 -5.18 -21.59 -3.12
C GLY A 76 -4.86 -20.28 -2.41
N SER A 77 -4.08 -19.37 -3.00
CA SER A 77 -3.83 -18.03 -2.46
C SER A 77 -5.12 -17.25 -2.14
N VAL A 78 -5.10 -16.54 -1.01
CA VAL A 78 -6.22 -15.71 -0.55
C VAL A 78 -5.71 -14.35 -0.07
N PHE A 79 -6.06 -13.30 -0.81
CA PHE A 79 -5.88 -11.92 -0.35
C PHE A 79 -6.91 -11.59 0.71
N THR A 80 -6.49 -10.87 1.74
CA THR A 80 -7.39 -10.59 2.87
C THR A 80 -7.25 -9.17 3.37
N ASN A 81 -8.38 -8.56 3.71
CA ASN A 81 -8.40 -7.31 4.45
C ASN A 81 -9.62 -7.24 5.34
N SER A 82 -9.55 -6.46 6.41
CA SER A 82 -10.63 -6.42 7.41
C SER A 82 -11.99 -6.07 6.76
N ILE A 83 -13.09 -6.53 7.34
CA ILE A 83 -14.45 -6.30 6.81
C ILE A 83 -14.83 -4.81 6.70
N VAL A 84 -14.15 -3.95 7.47
CA VAL A 84 -14.36 -2.50 7.46
C VAL A 84 -13.43 -1.76 6.50
N SER A 85 -12.43 -2.45 5.94
CA SER A 85 -11.50 -1.89 4.95
C SER A 85 -12.11 -1.86 3.55
N SER A 86 -11.49 -1.10 2.65
CA SER A 86 -11.95 -0.91 1.28
C SER A 86 -12.07 -2.22 0.50
N ARG A 87 -12.83 -2.17 -0.60
CA ARG A 87 -12.94 -3.30 -1.54
C ARG A 87 -11.84 -3.30 -2.60
N GLY A 88 -10.88 -2.37 -2.54
CA GLY A 88 -9.82 -2.21 -3.53
C GLY A 88 -8.95 -3.45 -3.69
N LEU A 89 -8.57 -4.11 -2.59
CA LEU A 89 -7.76 -5.31 -2.65
C LEU A 89 -8.50 -6.49 -3.30
N ALA A 90 -9.80 -6.62 -3.07
CA ALA A 90 -10.60 -7.64 -3.74
C ALA A 90 -10.70 -7.39 -5.25
N ALA A 91 -10.67 -6.13 -5.69
CA ALA A 91 -10.61 -5.78 -7.11
C ALA A 91 -9.24 -6.12 -7.73
N ALA A 92 -8.14 -5.81 -7.05
CA ALA A 92 -6.79 -6.18 -7.47
C ALA A 92 -6.64 -7.72 -7.55
N ALA A 93 -7.03 -8.45 -6.51
CA ALA A 93 -6.97 -9.91 -6.48
C ALA A 93 -7.68 -10.57 -7.67
N ARG A 94 -8.86 -10.08 -8.05
CA ARG A 94 -9.63 -10.58 -9.21
C ARG A 94 -8.91 -10.38 -10.54
N ALA A 95 -8.08 -9.35 -10.68
CA ALA A 95 -7.32 -9.11 -11.91
C ALA A 95 -6.23 -10.18 -12.13
N HIS A 96 -5.84 -10.89 -11.07
CA HIS A 96 -4.80 -11.92 -11.06
C HIS A 96 -5.36 -13.32 -10.73
N ASP A 97 -6.68 -13.51 -10.84
CA ASP A 97 -7.38 -14.78 -10.51
C ASP A 97 -7.15 -15.27 -9.06
N ILE A 98 -6.87 -14.35 -8.13
CA ILE A 98 -6.68 -14.63 -6.71
C ILE A 98 -8.01 -14.46 -5.96
N ARG A 99 -8.28 -15.36 -5.01
CA ARG A 99 -9.47 -15.24 -4.14
C ARG A 99 -9.28 -14.13 -3.12
N ALA A 100 -10.35 -13.41 -2.80
CA ALA A 100 -10.35 -12.44 -1.72
C ALA A 100 -11.30 -12.87 -0.59
N PHE A 101 -10.90 -12.62 0.66
CA PHE A 101 -11.71 -12.87 1.85
C PHE A 101 -11.64 -11.69 2.80
N ASN A 102 -12.76 -11.36 3.46
CA ASN A 102 -12.84 -10.23 4.39
C ASN A 102 -13.25 -10.70 5.80
N PRO A 103 -12.29 -11.03 6.69
CA PRO A 103 -12.58 -11.40 8.06
C PRO A 103 -13.04 -10.20 8.90
N LEU A 104 -13.53 -10.49 10.12
CA LEU A 104 -13.78 -9.45 11.13
C LEU A 104 -12.53 -8.64 11.45
N THR A 105 -12.72 -7.41 11.91
CA THR A 105 -11.65 -6.51 12.35
C THR A 105 -10.78 -7.14 13.45
N GLY A 106 -9.48 -6.87 13.36
CA GLY A 106 -8.42 -7.38 14.21
C GLY A 106 -7.44 -8.24 13.42
N PHE A 107 -6.18 -7.81 13.36
CA PHE A 107 -5.10 -8.46 12.62
C PHE A 107 -4.90 -9.96 12.90
N LYS A 108 -5.31 -10.43 14.08
CA LYS A 108 -5.33 -11.86 14.45
C LYS A 108 -6.18 -12.73 13.51
N TRP A 109 -7.16 -12.15 12.83
CA TRP A 109 -8.01 -12.83 11.86
C TRP A 109 -7.43 -12.82 10.45
N ILE A 110 -6.65 -11.79 10.12
CA ILE A 110 -5.92 -11.66 8.85
C ILE A 110 -4.75 -12.65 8.81
N SER A 111 -3.86 -12.59 9.80
CA SER A 111 -2.64 -13.43 9.88
C SER A 111 -2.88 -14.94 9.84
N ARG A 112 -4.10 -15.39 10.19
CA ARG A 112 -4.48 -16.81 10.25
C ARG A 112 -5.16 -17.32 8.97
N VAL A 113 -5.40 -16.46 7.98
CA VAL A 113 -5.99 -16.90 6.71
C VAL A 113 -5.06 -17.93 6.04
N PRO A 114 -5.56 -19.13 5.70
CA PRO A 114 -4.78 -20.11 4.95
C PRO A 114 -4.45 -19.59 3.55
N GLY A 115 -3.21 -19.82 3.09
CA GLY A 115 -2.77 -19.37 1.78
C GLY A 115 -2.63 -17.86 1.64
N LEU A 116 -2.50 -17.12 2.75
CA LEU A 116 -2.30 -15.67 2.74
C LEU A 116 -1.01 -15.29 2.02
N PRO A 117 -1.05 -14.51 0.93
CA PRO A 117 0.15 -13.91 0.33
C PRO A 117 0.35 -12.46 0.80
N PHE A 118 -0.76 -11.76 1.03
CA PHE A 118 -0.80 -10.38 1.50
C PHE A 118 -2.13 -10.10 2.21
N GLY A 119 -2.08 -9.29 3.26
CA GLY A 119 -3.30 -8.71 3.82
C GLY A 119 -3.09 -7.45 4.64
N PHE A 120 -4.16 -6.67 4.83
CA PHE A 120 -4.06 -5.38 5.53
C PHE A 120 -5.33 -5.00 6.32
N GLU A 121 -5.18 -4.05 7.23
CA GLU A 121 -6.27 -3.29 7.85
C GLU A 121 -6.18 -1.81 7.48
N GLU A 122 -7.31 -1.11 7.44
CA GLU A 122 -7.38 0.32 7.07
C GLU A 122 -6.53 1.20 8.01
N ALA A 123 -6.34 0.74 9.25
CA ALA A 123 -5.47 1.34 10.26
C ALA A 123 -3.96 1.07 10.01
N LEU A 124 -3.51 1.16 8.75
CA LEU A 124 -2.11 1.07 8.30
C LEU A 124 -1.35 -0.18 8.75
N SER A 125 -2.06 -1.29 8.97
CA SER A 125 -1.46 -2.55 9.42
C SER A 125 -1.37 -3.51 8.24
N TYR A 126 -0.18 -4.04 7.94
CA TYR A 126 0.08 -4.85 6.75
C TYR A 126 0.78 -6.16 7.10
N CYS A 127 0.43 -7.25 6.41
CA CYS A 127 1.14 -8.53 6.43
C CYS A 127 1.78 -8.69 5.05
N VAL A 128 3.02 -8.24 4.90
CA VAL A 128 3.71 -8.15 3.60
C VAL A 128 4.43 -9.44 3.22
N ASP A 129 4.95 -10.19 4.20
CA ASP A 129 5.57 -11.50 3.99
C ASP A 129 5.14 -12.52 5.08
N PRO A 130 4.00 -13.20 4.88
CA PRO A 130 3.48 -14.21 5.79
C PRO A 130 4.32 -15.50 5.85
N THR A 131 5.38 -15.63 5.03
CA THR A 131 6.33 -16.74 5.13
C THR A 131 7.41 -16.48 6.18
N VAL A 132 7.72 -15.21 6.44
CA VAL A 132 8.69 -14.79 7.47
C VAL A 132 7.97 -14.43 8.76
N VAL A 133 6.98 -13.54 8.72
CA VAL A 133 6.22 -13.08 9.89
C VAL A 133 4.73 -13.06 9.57
N ARG A 134 3.94 -13.83 10.33
CA ARG A 134 2.47 -13.79 10.28
C ARG A 134 1.91 -12.82 11.31
N ASP A 135 2.39 -11.60 11.25
CA ASP A 135 1.95 -10.49 12.08
C ASP A 135 2.11 -9.20 11.26
N LYS A 136 1.79 -8.07 11.87
CA LYS A 136 1.98 -6.77 11.26
C LYS A 136 3.47 -6.53 11.03
N ASP A 137 3.80 -6.15 9.81
CA ASP A 137 5.16 -5.81 9.41
C ASP A 137 5.12 -4.52 8.59
N GLY A 138 5.63 -3.45 9.20
CA GLY A 138 5.73 -2.14 8.59
C GLY A 138 6.93 -2.02 7.66
N ASN A 139 7.83 -3.01 7.60
CA ASN A 139 9.03 -2.91 6.79
C ASN A 139 8.66 -2.91 5.30
N PHE A 140 8.62 -1.72 4.71
CA PHE A 140 8.45 -1.56 3.27
C PHE A 140 9.57 -2.25 2.48
N SER A 141 10.75 -2.46 3.08
CA SER A 141 11.92 -3.07 2.44
C SER A 141 11.81 -4.58 2.19
N THR A 142 10.88 -5.31 2.81
CA THR A 142 10.57 -6.69 2.37
C THR A 142 9.82 -6.67 1.03
N ALA A 143 9.56 -5.47 0.48
CA ALA A 143 8.98 -5.19 -0.81
C ALA A 143 9.76 -4.16 -1.69
N PRO A 144 11.06 -4.31 -2.04
CA PRO A 144 11.55 -3.85 -3.39
C PRO A 144 12.89 -4.48 -3.90
N PRO A 145 13.40 -4.22 -5.14
CA PRO A 145 13.01 -3.18 -6.11
C PRO A 145 12.78 -3.66 -7.56
N GLU A 146 11.66 -3.26 -8.16
CA GLU A 146 11.63 -2.51 -9.42
C GLU A 146 10.20 -1.98 -9.54
N LEU A 147 10.00 -0.67 -9.33
CA LEU A 147 8.79 -0.02 -9.83
C LEU A 147 8.84 -0.18 -11.36
N PRO A 148 7.82 -0.77 -12.00
CA PRO A 148 7.85 -0.99 -13.43
C PRO A 148 8.05 0.34 -14.18
N PRO A 149 8.86 0.36 -15.26
CA PRO A 149 9.01 1.55 -16.08
C PRO A 149 7.65 1.97 -16.62
N ARG A 150 7.44 3.29 -16.72
CA ARG A 150 6.19 3.93 -17.15
C ARG A 150 5.44 3.14 -18.21
N GLY A 151 4.23 2.73 -17.85
CA GLY A 151 3.24 2.25 -18.78
C GLY A 151 2.65 0.93 -18.32
N ARG A 152 1.37 1.03 -17.92
CA ARG A 152 0.37 -0.04 -17.94
C ARG A 152 0.14 -0.81 -16.63
N LEU A 153 -0.37 -0.11 -15.61
CA LEU A 153 -1.49 -0.64 -14.86
C LEU A 153 -2.77 -0.39 -15.68
N THR A 154 -3.08 -1.28 -16.63
CA THR A 154 -4.43 -1.27 -17.19
C THR A 154 -5.34 -1.98 -16.21
N HIS A 155 -5.81 -1.26 -15.19
CA HIS A 155 -7.07 -1.65 -14.57
C HIS A 155 -8.15 -1.54 -15.66
N ARG A 156 -8.79 -2.66 -16.01
CA ARG A 156 -10.07 -2.62 -16.72
C ARG A 156 -11.00 -1.79 -15.83
N ARG A 157 -11.40 -0.60 -16.31
CA ARG A 157 -12.37 0.27 -15.63
C ARG A 157 -13.50 -0.59 -15.06
N SER A 158 -13.63 -0.59 -13.74
CA SER A 158 -14.79 -1.14 -13.05
C SER A 158 -15.88 -0.08 -13.06
N ASP A 159 -17.12 -0.47 -13.37
CA ASP A 159 -18.29 0.41 -13.29
C ASP A 159 -18.78 0.63 -11.85
N ASP A 160 -18.13 -0.01 -10.87
CA ASP A 160 -18.42 0.15 -9.43
C ASP A 160 -17.87 1.50 -8.91
N PRO A 161 -18.73 2.42 -8.41
CA PRO A 161 -18.30 3.73 -7.93
C PRO A 161 -17.35 3.68 -6.73
N SER A 162 -17.35 2.62 -5.92
CA SER A 162 -16.40 2.45 -4.81
C SER A 162 -14.98 2.06 -5.24
N VAL A 163 -14.84 1.55 -6.47
CA VAL A 163 -13.55 1.21 -7.10
C VAL A 163 -13.00 2.40 -7.90
N ARG A 164 -13.86 3.33 -8.32
CA ARG A 164 -13.45 4.52 -9.10
C ARG A 164 -12.56 5.46 -8.30
N GLU A 165 -12.85 5.69 -7.02
CA GLU A 165 -12.08 6.62 -6.18
C GLU A 165 -10.65 6.11 -5.90
N SER A 166 -10.48 4.79 -5.71
CA SER A 166 -9.17 4.13 -5.61
C SER A 166 -8.46 4.03 -6.96
N ALA A 167 -9.20 3.83 -8.06
CA ALA A 167 -8.65 3.77 -9.42
C ALA A 167 -8.17 5.14 -9.93
N ASP A 168 -8.87 6.23 -9.59
CA ASP A 168 -8.48 7.60 -9.97
C ASP A 168 -7.18 8.05 -9.24
N HIS A 169 -6.91 7.52 -8.04
CA HIS A 169 -5.62 7.67 -7.36
C HIS A 169 -4.53 6.76 -7.94
N ALA A 170 -4.88 5.54 -8.36
CA ALA A 170 -3.96 4.63 -9.05
C ALA A 170 -3.58 5.11 -10.46
N ASP A 171 -4.46 5.83 -11.17
CA ASP A 171 -4.17 6.43 -12.48
C ASP A 171 -3.16 7.59 -12.39
N ARG A 172 -2.95 8.17 -11.19
CA ARG A 172 -1.92 9.20 -10.92
C ARG A 172 -0.53 8.62 -10.68
N PHE A 173 -0.38 7.30 -10.66
CA PHE A 173 0.90 6.61 -10.47
C PHE A 173 1.76 6.69 -11.77
N ILE A 174 2.33 7.87 -12.04
CA ILE A 174 3.18 8.13 -13.22
C ILE A 174 4.59 8.58 -12.77
N CYS A 175 5.39 7.67 -12.22
CA CYS A 175 6.80 7.89 -11.85
C CYS A 175 7.62 8.46 -13.02
N ARG A 176 8.14 9.69 -12.93
CA ARG A 176 8.99 10.35 -13.94
C ARG A 176 10.43 10.24 -13.44
N ARG A 177 11.30 9.46 -14.10
CA ARG A 177 12.74 9.60 -13.85
C ARG A 177 13.12 11.06 -14.14
N SER A 178 13.60 11.79 -13.13
CA SER A 178 14.45 12.96 -13.41
C SER A 178 15.68 12.48 -14.19
N PRO A 179 16.10 13.17 -15.25
CA PRO A 179 17.30 12.80 -15.98
C PRO A 179 18.48 12.87 -15.03
N ALA A 180 19.29 11.81 -15.03
CA ALA A 180 20.53 11.75 -14.28
C ALA A 180 21.36 13.01 -14.55
N ILE A 181 21.73 13.72 -13.48
CA ILE A 181 22.74 14.78 -13.54
C ILE A 181 24.05 14.07 -13.92
N ALA A 182 24.54 14.39 -15.12
CA ALA A 182 25.86 13.99 -15.63
C ALA A 182 26.96 14.88 -15.03
#